data_AF-A0ABD4VAP0-F1
#
_entry.id   AF-A0ABD4VAP0-F1
#
_cell.length_a   1.000
_cell.length_b   1.000
_cell.length_c   1.000
_cell.angle_alpha   90.00
_cell.angle_beta   90.00
_cell.angle_gamma   90.00
#
_symmetry.space_group_name_H-M   'P 1'
#
loop_
_entity.id
_entity.type
_entity.pdbx_description
1 polymer ?
#
loop_
_entity_poly.entity_id
_entity_poly.type
_entity_poly.pdbx_seq_one_letter_code
_entity_poly.pdbx_strand_id
1 'polypeptide(L)'
;MSAEGVGALVAILAVCLNAWSMLYLAKQTKAAARQTQVAMEQAKVSNVVAAVSANDTVLGSLREVHVLMLEREGVREYFYGGKPLPGTGPERETVLTLAELLADVMSSGVHVHERVPDSGSAGPWGDYCRHTIENSPVLRHLLRAHPTWWPPLMSLLPDSLLRADDPARVPAPGGGRAGA
;
A
#
# COMPACT_ATOMS: atom_id res chain seq x y z
N MET A 1 -59.91 -30.31 39.60
CA MET A 1 -58.72 -30.76 38.84
C MET A 1 -57.78 -31.44 39.81
N SER A 2 -57.28 -32.65 39.49
CA SER A 2 -56.25 -33.31 40.31
C SER A 2 -54.90 -32.60 40.15
N ALA A 3 -54.04 -32.68 41.18
CA ALA A 3 -52.70 -32.09 41.14
C ALA A 3 -51.86 -32.59 39.94
N GLU A 4 -52.05 -33.85 39.55
CA GLU A 4 -51.43 -34.47 38.38
C GLU A 4 -51.83 -33.78 37.06
N GLY A 5 -53.10 -33.39 36.93
CA GLY A 5 -53.59 -32.68 35.74
C GLY A 5 -52.99 -31.28 35.58
N VAL A 6 -52.71 -30.59 36.70
CA VAL A 6 -52.02 -29.29 36.69
C VAL A 6 -50.55 -29.46 36.30
N GLY A 7 -49.87 -30.46 36.87
CA GLY A 7 -48.47 -30.76 36.55
C GLY A 7 -48.26 -31.11 35.07
N ALA A 8 -49.14 -31.92 34.49
CA ALA A 8 -49.09 -32.27 33.07
C ALA A 8 -49.24 -31.05 32.15
N LEU A 9 -50.16 -30.14 32.48
CA LEU A 9 -50.39 -28.91 31.69
C LEU A 9 -49.18 -27.98 31.74
N VAL A 10 -48.55 -27.80 32.89
CA VAL A 10 -47.33 -27.00 33.04
C VAL A 10 -46.17 -27.58 32.23
N ALA A 11 -45.98 -28.90 32.26
CA ALA A 11 -44.93 -29.57 31.49
C ALA A 11 -45.12 -29.40 29.97
N ILE A 12 -46.36 -29.55 29.48
CA ILE A 12 -46.67 -29.34 28.06
C ILE A 12 -46.36 -27.89 27.64
N LEU A 13 -46.78 -26.91 28.45
CA LEU A 13 -46.48 -25.50 28.17
C LEU A 13 -44.99 -25.21 28.14
N ALA A 14 -44.23 -25.77 29.08
CA ALA A 14 -42.77 -25.62 29.11
C ALA A 14 -42.10 -26.22 27.87
N VAL A 15 -42.53 -27.40 27.41
CA VAL A 15 -42.02 -28.02 26.18
C VAL A 15 -42.36 -27.16 24.95
N CYS A 16 -43.60 -26.68 24.84
CA CYS A 16 -44.01 -25.80 23.74
C CYS A 16 -43.20 -24.50 23.69
N LEU A 17 -42.97 -23.86 24.84
CA LEU A 17 -42.16 -22.64 24.95
C LEU A 17 -40.70 -22.90 24.57
N ASN A 18 -40.11 -24.01 25.02
CA ASN A 18 -38.74 -24.37 24.67
C ASN A 18 -38.61 -24.67 23.17
N ALA A 19 -39.54 -25.43 22.59
CA ALA A 19 -39.54 -25.70 21.15
C ALA A 19 -39.69 -24.41 20.33
N TRP A 20 -40.58 -23.51 20.74
CA TRP A 20 -40.74 -22.20 20.12
C TRP A 20 -39.47 -21.35 20.21
N SER A 21 -38.83 -21.32 21.38
CA SER A 21 -37.57 -20.61 21.61
C SER A 21 -36.44 -21.15 20.73
N MET A 22 -36.30 -22.48 20.62
CA MET A 22 -35.31 -23.12 19.74
C MET A 22 -35.55 -22.78 18.26
N LEU A 23 -36.80 -22.79 17.80
CA LEU A 23 -37.15 -22.40 16.43
C LEU A 23 -36.84 -20.92 16.16
N TYR A 24 -37.10 -20.06 17.13
CA TYR A 24 -36.78 -18.64 17.04
C TYR A 24 -35.26 -18.41 16.98
N LEU A 25 -34.50 -19.06 17.87
CA LEU A 25 -33.05 -19.00 17.88
C LEU A 25 -32.45 -19.51 16.56
N ALA A 26 -32.92 -20.64 16.05
CA ALA A 26 -32.46 -21.19 14.77
C ALA A 26 -32.72 -20.21 13.60
N LYS A 27 -33.89 -19.55 13.59
CA LYS A 27 -34.19 -18.50 12.61
C LYS A 27 -33.26 -17.29 12.76
N GLN A 28 -33.00 -16.85 13.99
CA GLN A 28 -32.12 -15.73 14.29
C GLN A 28 -30.67 -16.03 13.87
N THR A 29 -30.14 -17.21 14.21
CA THR A 29 -28.80 -17.64 13.81
C THR A 29 -28.66 -17.72 12.30
N LYS A 30 -29.69 -18.21 11.58
CA LYS A 30 -29.69 -18.23 10.12
C LYS A 30 -29.67 -16.82 9.50
N ALA A 31 -30.41 -15.88 10.08
CA ALA A 31 -30.39 -14.49 9.64
C ALA A 31 -29.04 -13.82 9.91
N ALA A 32 -28.48 -14.03 11.11
CA ALA A 32 -27.15 -13.54 11.47
C ALA A 32 -26.05 -14.09 10.54
N ALA A 33 -26.06 -15.40 10.26
CA ALA A 33 -25.12 -16.02 9.35
C ALA A 33 -25.18 -15.43 7.93
N ARG A 34 -26.40 -15.17 7.42
CA ARG A 34 -26.59 -14.50 6.13
C ARG A 34 -26.08 -13.07 6.14
N GLN A 35 -26.32 -12.33 7.23
CA GLN A 35 -25.83 -10.96 7.38
C GLN A 35 -24.30 -10.90 7.43
N THR A 36 -23.66 -11.82 8.16
CA THR A 36 -22.20 -11.94 8.20
C THR A 36 -21.64 -12.26 6.83
N GLN A 37 -22.27 -13.16 6.06
CA GLN A 37 -21.83 -13.48 4.71
C GLN A 37 -21.88 -12.25 3.79
N VAL A 38 -22.97 -11.49 3.81
CA VAL A 38 -23.09 -10.25 3.01
C VAL A 38 -22.06 -9.22 3.45
N ALA A 39 -21.84 -9.05 4.76
CA ALA A 39 -20.83 -8.13 5.27
C ALA A 39 -19.41 -8.53 4.85
N MET A 40 -19.10 -9.83 4.82
CA MET A 40 -17.81 -10.33 4.33
C MET A 40 -17.61 -10.06 2.84
N GLU A 41 -18.62 -10.29 2.01
CA GLU A 41 -18.55 -9.98 0.57
C GLU A 41 -18.41 -8.46 0.33
N GLN A 42 -19.14 -7.65 1.09
CA GLN A 42 -19.01 -6.20 1.02
C GLN A 42 -17.62 -5.71 1.48
N ALA A 43 -17.06 -6.31 2.53
CA ALA A 43 -15.72 -5.99 3.01
C ALA A 43 -14.65 -6.28 1.95
N LYS A 44 -14.76 -7.41 1.23
CA LYS A 44 -13.85 -7.75 0.12
C LYS A 44 -13.90 -6.68 -0.97
N VAL A 45 -15.10 -6.31 -1.45
CA VAL A 45 -15.26 -5.28 -2.48
C VAL A 45 -14.71 -3.94 -1.99
N SER A 46 -15.02 -3.55 -0.76
CA SER A 46 -14.52 -2.31 -0.16
C SER A 46 -12.99 -2.27 -0.09
N ASN A 47 -12.35 -3.39 0.26
CA ASN A 47 -10.90 -3.48 0.34
C ASN A 47 -10.26 -3.34 -1.06
N VAL A 48 -10.84 -3.98 -2.09
CA VAL A 48 -10.36 -3.84 -3.47
C VAL A 48 -10.51 -2.40 -3.96
N VAL A 49 -11.64 -1.75 -3.70
CA VAL A 49 -11.85 -0.35 -4.09
C VAL A 49 -10.84 0.56 -3.40
N ALA A 50 -10.66 0.40 -2.08
CA ALA A 50 -9.66 1.15 -1.33
C ALA A 50 -8.24 0.94 -1.87
N ALA A 51 -7.89 -0.30 -2.25
CA ALA A 51 -6.61 -0.65 -2.86
C ALA A 51 -6.36 0.12 -4.16
N VAL A 52 -7.34 0.07 -5.07
CA VAL A 52 -7.26 0.74 -6.38
C VAL A 52 -7.18 2.25 -6.21
N SER A 53 -8.03 2.85 -5.36
CA SER A 53 -8.02 4.30 -5.12
C SER A 53 -6.71 4.79 -4.51
N ALA A 54 -6.11 4.00 -3.60
CA ALA A 54 -4.84 4.36 -2.99
C ALA A 54 -3.69 4.27 -4.02
N ASN A 55 -3.69 3.23 -4.86
CA ASN A 55 -2.74 3.11 -5.97
C ASN A 55 -2.88 4.26 -6.98
N ASP A 56 -4.11 4.61 -7.37
CA ASP A 56 -4.36 5.71 -8.31
C ASP A 56 -3.86 7.05 -7.77
N THR A 57 -4.00 7.28 -6.47
CA THR A 57 -3.49 8.49 -5.81
C THR A 57 -1.97 8.55 -5.88
N VAL A 58 -1.28 7.47 -5.52
CA VAL A 58 0.19 7.38 -5.57
C VAL A 58 0.71 7.56 -7.00
N LEU A 59 0.08 6.91 -7.98
CA LEU A 59 0.44 7.05 -9.40
C LEU A 59 0.12 8.44 -9.95
N GLY A 60 -0.93 9.10 -9.43
CA GLY A 60 -1.27 10.49 -9.73
C GLY A 60 -0.15 11.43 -9.29
N SER A 61 0.28 11.35 -8.03
CA SER A 61 1.38 12.17 -7.52
C SER A 61 2.71 11.87 -8.22
N LEU A 62 2.98 10.61 -8.57
CA LEU A 62 4.18 10.27 -9.35
C LEU A 62 4.15 10.92 -10.74
N ARG A 63 2.98 10.93 -11.40
CA ARG A 63 2.79 11.59 -12.68
C ARG A 63 3.04 13.09 -12.58
N GLU A 64 2.56 13.75 -11.53
CA GLU A 64 2.81 15.18 -11.30
C GLU A 64 4.31 15.49 -11.23
N VAL A 65 5.07 14.68 -10.49
CA VAL A 65 6.54 14.81 -10.44
C VAL A 65 7.16 14.63 -11.83
N HIS A 66 6.73 13.63 -12.60
CA HIS A 66 7.23 13.44 -13.97
C HIS A 66 6.87 14.58 -14.91
N VAL A 67 5.70 15.20 -14.77
CA VAL A 67 5.32 16.39 -15.54
C VAL A 67 6.26 17.55 -15.21
N LEU A 68 6.56 17.80 -13.94
CA LEU A 68 7.52 18.84 -13.54
C LEU A 68 8.94 18.56 -14.08
N MET A 69 9.34 17.29 -14.20
CA MET A 69 10.60 16.92 -14.84
C MET A 69 10.57 17.14 -16.36
N LEU A 70 9.42 16.96 -17.02
CA LEU A 70 9.27 17.20 -18.47
C LEU A 70 9.31 18.69 -18.81
N GLU A 71 8.79 19.54 -17.93
CA GLU A 71 8.83 21.00 -18.09
C GLU A 71 10.24 21.58 -17.99
N ARG A 72 11.23 20.80 -17.51
CA ARG A 72 12.60 21.24 -17.30
C ARG A 72 13.58 20.32 -18.02
N GLU A 73 14.09 20.78 -19.15
CA GLU A 73 14.98 20.00 -20.01
C GLU A 73 16.19 19.43 -19.24
N GLY A 74 16.48 18.14 -19.45
CA GLY A 74 17.63 17.47 -18.86
C GLY A 74 17.51 17.12 -17.37
N VAL A 75 16.45 17.54 -16.67
CA VAL A 75 16.30 17.27 -15.23
C VAL A 75 16.13 15.77 -14.95
N ARG A 76 15.43 15.05 -15.83
CA ARG A 76 15.22 13.59 -15.70
C ARG A 76 16.52 12.81 -15.56
N GLU A 77 17.62 13.27 -16.16
CA GLU A 77 18.93 12.61 -16.12
C GLU A 77 19.53 12.55 -14.71
N TYR A 78 19.19 13.49 -13.82
CA TYR A 78 19.63 13.45 -12.42
C TYR A 78 18.98 12.31 -11.62
N PHE A 79 17.81 11.84 -12.04
CA PHE A 79 17.02 10.83 -11.34
C PHE A 79 17.11 9.43 -11.97
N TYR A 80 17.18 9.35 -13.29
CA TYR A 80 17.15 8.09 -14.02
C TYR A 80 18.39 7.85 -14.89
N GLY A 81 19.21 8.87 -15.10
CA GLY A 81 20.42 8.83 -15.94
C GLY A 81 21.73 8.75 -15.17
N GLY A 82 21.69 8.84 -13.84
CA GLY A 82 22.89 8.86 -13.00
C GLY A 82 23.69 10.16 -13.06
N LYS A 83 23.13 11.25 -13.60
CA LYS A 83 23.81 12.55 -13.64
C LYS A 83 24.08 13.03 -12.20
N PRO A 84 25.31 13.47 -11.87
CA PRO A 84 25.66 13.87 -10.51
C PRO A 84 24.90 15.14 -10.07
N LEU A 85 24.65 15.27 -8.77
CA LEU A 85 24.02 16.47 -8.21
C LEU A 85 24.86 17.73 -8.53
N PRO A 86 24.25 18.83 -9.02
CA PRO A 86 24.97 20.08 -9.23
C PRO A 86 25.59 20.62 -7.94
N GLY A 87 26.78 21.21 -8.02
CA GLY A 87 27.54 21.63 -6.83
C GLY A 87 26.88 22.77 -6.04
N THR A 88 26.39 23.81 -6.72
CA THR A 88 25.74 24.99 -6.13
C THR A 88 24.78 25.65 -7.14
N GLY A 89 23.99 26.62 -6.67
CA GLY A 89 23.18 27.50 -7.53
C GLY A 89 21.74 27.02 -7.76
N PRO A 90 20.96 27.77 -8.57
CA PRO A 90 19.53 27.54 -8.75
C PRO A 90 19.16 26.16 -9.33
N GLU A 91 20.03 25.59 -10.16
CA GLU A 91 19.83 24.25 -10.70
C GLU A 91 19.90 23.19 -9.59
N ARG A 92 20.85 23.30 -8.66
CA ARG A 92 20.97 22.40 -7.51
C ARG A 92 19.69 22.41 -6.69
N GLU A 93 19.21 23.60 -6.32
CA GLU A 93 18.00 23.74 -5.50
C GLU A 93 16.78 23.18 -6.21
N THR A 94 16.65 23.41 -7.53
CA THR A 94 15.59 22.82 -8.34
C THR A 94 15.63 21.29 -8.31
N VAL A 95 16.81 20.70 -8.50
CA VAL A 95 16.97 19.23 -8.53
C VAL A 95 16.70 18.64 -7.14
N LEU A 96 17.10 19.32 -6.05
CA LEU A 96 16.80 18.87 -4.69
C LEU A 96 15.31 18.96 -4.36
N THR A 97 14.62 20.05 -4.70
CA THR A 97 13.17 20.15 -4.49
C THR A 97 12.42 19.05 -5.23
N LEU A 98 12.80 18.74 -6.47
CA LEU A 98 12.20 17.61 -7.20
C LEU A 98 12.55 16.25 -6.59
N ALA A 99 13.72 16.13 -5.97
CA ALA A 99 14.11 14.93 -5.24
C ALA A 99 13.31 14.72 -3.97
N GLU A 100 13.03 15.79 -3.22
CA GLU A 100 12.14 15.76 -2.05
C GLU A 100 10.73 15.34 -2.46
N LEU A 101 10.16 15.97 -3.49
CA LEU A 101 8.84 15.60 -4.01
C LEU A 101 8.78 14.14 -4.45
N LEU A 102 9.82 13.66 -5.16
CA LEU A 102 9.88 12.26 -5.56
C LEU A 102 10.01 11.32 -4.35
N ALA A 103 10.85 11.66 -3.37
CA ALA A 103 11.01 10.87 -2.14
C ALA A 103 9.72 10.82 -1.32
N ASP A 104 8.96 11.91 -1.25
CA ASP A 104 7.64 11.97 -0.60
C ASP A 104 6.65 11.01 -1.25
N VAL A 105 6.57 11.01 -2.58
CA VAL A 105 5.70 10.09 -3.34
C VAL A 105 6.13 8.64 -3.13
N MET A 106 7.44 8.36 -3.22
CA MET A 106 7.98 7.02 -3.02
C MET A 106 7.66 6.50 -1.62
N SER A 107 7.97 7.27 -0.58
CA SER A 107 7.70 6.95 0.81
C SER A 107 6.21 6.74 1.09
N SER A 108 5.36 7.63 0.55
CA SER A 108 3.91 7.51 0.66
C SER A 108 3.39 6.24 -0.01
N GLY A 109 3.89 5.92 -1.21
CA GLY A 109 3.53 4.68 -1.89
C GLY A 109 3.95 3.43 -1.12
N VAL A 110 5.14 3.42 -0.51
CA VAL A 110 5.57 2.29 0.35
C VAL A 110 4.60 2.12 1.50
N HIS A 111 4.33 3.21 2.23
CA HIS A 111 3.42 3.21 3.37
C HIS A 111 2.00 2.73 3.01
N VAL A 112 1.49 3.17 1.85
CA VAL A 112 0.16 2.83 1.34
C VAL A 112 0.12 1.36 0.93
N HIS A 113 1.03 0.93 0.06
CA HIS A 113 0.99 -0.42 -0.52
C HIS A 113 1.24 -1.51 0.54
N GLU A 114 2.00 -1.22 1.61
CA GLU A 114 2.14 -2.13 2.76
C GLU A 114 0.85 -2.34 3.55
N ARG A 115 -0.05 -1.35 3.58
CA ARG A 115 -1.29 -1.37 4.37
C ARG A 115 -2.48 -1.91 3.61
N VAL A 116 -2.39 -1.99 2.29
CA VAL A 116 -3.47 -2.49 1.45
C VAL A 116 -3.36 -4.02 1.33
N PRO A 117 -4.26 -4.79 1.96
CA PRO A 117 -4.21 -6.25 1.91
C PRO A 117 -4.41 -6.76 0.48
N ASP A 118 -3.71 -7.84 0.15
CA ASP A 118 -3.85 -8.60 -1.11
C ASP A 118 -3.69 -7.77 -2.41
N SER A 119 -3.10 -6.57 -2.34
CA SER A 119 -2.95 -5.68 -3.49
C SER A 119 -1.93 -6.17 -4.53
N GLY A 120 -0.99 -7.02 -4.12
CA GLY A 120 0.14 -7.46 -4.95
C GLY A 120 1.10 -6.35 -5.38
N SER A 121 0.85 -5.09 -5.03
CA SER A 121 1.59 -3.92 -5.53
C SER A 121 2.72 -3.46 -4.61
N ALA A 122 2.76 -3.92 -3.35
CA ALA A 122 3.83 -3.58 -2.41
C ALA A 122 5.23 -4.00 -2.91
N GLY A 123 5.37 -5.23 -3.43
CA GLY A 123 6.62 -5.72 -4.00
C GLY A 123 7.09 -4.88 -5.19
N PRO A 124 6.29 -4.79 -6.27
CA PRO A 124 6.63 -3.98 -7.45
C PRO A 124 6.92 -2.51 -7.12
N TRP A 125 6.19 -1.89 -6.19
CA TRP A 125 6.47 -0.52 -5.75
C TRP A 125 7.81 -0.41 -5.01
N GLY A 126 8.11 -1.35 -4.12
CA GLY A 126 9.39 -1.42 -3.43
C GLY A 126 10.56 -1.61 -4.39
N ASP A 127 10.40 -2.44 -5.42
CA ASP A 127 11.39 -2.65 -6.47
C ASP A 127 11.61 -1.37 -7.30
N TYR A 128 10.53 -0.69 -7.69
CA TYR A 128 10.61 0.63 -8.33
C TYR A 128 11.38 1.62 -7.46
N CYS A 129 11.09 1.65 -6.15
CA CYS A 129 11.74 2.56 -5.23
C CYS A 129 13.25 2.31 -5.15
N ARG A 130 13.63 1.05 -4.94
CA ARG A 130 15.03 0.61 -4.86
C ARG A 130 15.78 0.93 -6.15
N HIS A 131 15.21 0.57 -7.30
CA HIS A 131 15.82 0.81 -8.60
C HIS A 131 16.01 2.32 -8.87
N THR A 132 15.02 3.14 -8.54
CA THR A 132 15.10 4.59 -8.75
C THR A 132 16.18 5.22 -7.86
N ILE A 133 16.27 4.83 -6.59
CA ILE A 133 17.31 5.34 -5.67
C ILE A 133 18.70 4.89 -6.07
N GLU A 134 18.86 3.63 -6.47
CA GLU A 134 20.13 3.07 -6.92
C GLU A 134 20.71 3.84 -8.12
N ASN A 135 19.85 4.30 -9.02
CA ASN A 135 20.24 5.06 -10.22
C ASN A 135 20.22 6.58 -10.05
N SER A 136 19.91 7.09 -8.85
CA SER A 136 19.75 8.53 -8.58
C SER A 136 20.74 9.00 -7.51
N PRO A 137 21.90 9.57 -7.91
CA PRO A 137 22.84 10.18 -6.98
C PRO A 137 22.19 11.26 -6.09
N VAL A 138 21.22 12.01 -6.63
CA VAL A 138 20.51 13.03 -5.85
C VAL A 138 19.63 12.42 -4.76
N LEU A 139 18.86 11.37 -5.05
CA LEU A 139 18.03 10.73 -4.02
C LEU A 139 18.91 10.10 -2.93
N ARG A 140 20.03 9.46 -3.31
CA ARG A 140 20.98 8.94 -2.32
C ARG A 140 21.57 10.04 -1.45
N HIS A 141 21.95 11.17 -2.05
CA HIS A 141 22.42 12.34 -1.29
C HIS A 141 21.36 12.81 -0.29
N LEU A 142 20.12 13.00 -0.74
CA LEU A 142 19.00 13.48 0.06
C LEU A 142 18.69 12.54 1.24
N LEU A 143 18.61 11.23 0.99
CA LEU A 143 18.32 10.22 2.02
C LEU A 143 19.42 10.11 3.07
N ARG A 144 20.69 10.29 2.67
CA ARG A 144 21.81 10.35 3.63
C ARG A 144 21.79 11.64 4.45
N ALA A 145 21.44 12.77 3.83
CA ALA A 145 21.37 14.06 4.50
C ALA A 145 20.21 14.12 5.51
N HIS A 146 19.12 13.42 5.23
CA HIS A 146 17.88 13.44 6.02
C HIS A 146 17.36 12.03 6.32
N PRO A 147 18.08 11.22 7.12
CA PRO A 147 17.78 9.79 7.31
C PRO A 147 16.45 9.53 8.03
N THR A 148 15.84 10.55 8.64
CA THR A 148 14.59 10.42 9.41
C THR A 148 13.37 10.98 8.69
N TRP A 149 13.51 11.59 7.52
CA TRP A 149 12.39 12.25 6.82
C TRP A 149 11.48 11.25 6.12
N TRP A 150 12.03 10.16 5.58
CA TRP A 150 11.27 9.13 4.88
C TRP A 150 11.46 7.73 5.48
N PRO A 151 11.01 7.47 6.73
CA PRO A 151 11.22 6.18 7.39
C PRO A 151 10.74 4.95 6.57
N PRO A 152 9.56 4.96 5.91
CA PRO A 152 9.11 3.84 5.09
C PRO A 152 10.08 3.52 3.94
N LEU A 153 10.62 4.56 3.31
CA LEU A 153 11.57 4.40 2.21
C LEU A 153 12.90 3.85 2.73
N MET A 154 13.36 4.37 3.87
CA MET A 154 14.60 3.92 4.52
C MET A 154 14.54 2.45 4.95
N SER A 155 13.39 1.95 5.42
CA SER A 155 13.25 0.54 5.81
C SER A 155 13.32 -0.44 4.64
N LEU A 156 13.13 0.02 3.40
CA LEU A 156 13.25 -0.83 2.22
C LEU A 156 14.68 -0.96 1.70
N LEU A 157 15.56 -0.01 2.02
CA LEU A 157 16.88 0.09 1.40
C LEU A 157 17.91 -0.77 2.14
N PRO A 158 18.82 -1.43 1.41
CA PRO A 158 19.95 -2.09 2.03
C PRO A 158 20.98 -1.03 2.46
N ASP A 159 21.71 -1.30 3.56
CA ASP A 159 22.77 -0.42 4.05
C ASP A 159 23.83 -0.07 2.99
N SER A 160 24.04 -0.95 2.00
CA SER A 160 24.97 -0.74 0.90
C SER A 160 24.59 0.46 0.03
N LEU A 161 23.31 0.69 -0.26
CA LEU A 161 22.86 1.83 -1.07
C LEU A 161 23.00 3.16 -0.34
N LEU A 162 22.94 3.14 1.00
CA LEU A 162 23.15 4.31 1.84
C LEU A 162 24.64 4.64 2.01
N ARG A 163 25.55 3.69 1.73
CA ARG A 163 27.00 3.84 1.88
C ARG A 163 27.77 3.95 0.57
N ALA A 164 27.26 3.43 -0.55
CA ALA A 164 28.00 3.35 -1.80
C ALA A 164 27.82 4.62 -2.66
N ASP A 165 28.93 5.15 -3.17
CA ASP A 165 28.99 6.11 -4.28
C ASP A 165 29.17 5.39 -5.64
N ASP A 166 29.02 4.07 -5.69
CA ASP A 166 29.43 3.26 -6.83
C ASP A 166 28.47 3.45 -8.04
N PRO A 167 28.98 3.87 -9.21
CA PRO A 167 28.18 4.18 -10.41
C PRO A 167 27.77 2.94 -11.22
N ALA A 168 27.78 1.75 -10.63
CA ALA A 168 27.38 0.53 -11.33
C ALA A 168 25.87 0.53 -11.64
N ARG A 169 25.52 1.04 -12.83
CA ARG A 169 24.17 1.11 -13.39
C ARG A 169 23.55 -0.30 -13.49
N VAL A 170 22.39 -0.50 -12.87
CA VAL A 170 21.59 -1.73 -13.01
C VAL A 170 20.52 -1.49 -14.08
N PRO A 171 20.38 -2.34 -15.12
CA PRO A 171 19.37 -2.16 -16.16
C PRO A 171 17.95 -2.29 -15.59
N ALA A 172 17.00 -1.56 -16.19
CA ALA A 172 15.61 -1.53 -15.74
C ALA A 172 14.96 -2.94 -15.74
N PRO A 173 14.08 -3.25 -14.78
CA PRO A 173 13.31 -4.48 -14.78
C PRO A 173 12.51 -4.63 -16.08
N GLY A 174 12.72 -5.72 -16.82
CA GLY A 174 12.03 -6.00 -18.09
C GLY A 174 12.83 -5.73 -19.38
N GLY A 175 14.05 -5.18 -19.29
CA GLY A 175 14.90 -4.90 -20.46
C GLY A 175 15.67 -6.11 -21.04
N GLY A 176 15.52 -7.31 -20.47
CA GLY A 176 16.30 -8.48 -20.81
C GLY A 176 15.51 -9.55 -21.55
N ARG A 177 15.26 -9.36 -22.86
CA ARG A 177 15.24 -10.39 -23.94
C ARG A 177 14.50 -9.87 -25.19
N ALA A 178 15.27 -9.35 -26.14
CA ALA A 178 14.93 -9.39 -27.56
C ALA A 178 16.27 -9.46 -28.33
N GLY A 179 16.71 -10.67 -28.68
CA GLY A 179 17.97 -10.86 -29.38
C GLY A 179 18.58 -12.25 -29.19
N ALA A 180 17.91 -13.27 -29.71
CA ALA A 180 18.51 -14.51 -30.20
C ALA A 180 17.58 -15.09 -31.26
#